data_AF-A0A6P5ACA8-F1
#
_entry.id   AF-A0A6P5ACA8-F1
#
_cell.length_a   1.000
_cell.length_b   1.000
_cell.length_c   1.000
_cell.angle_alpha   90.00
_cell.angle_beta   90.00
_cell.angle_gamma   90.00
#
_symmetry.space_group_name_H-M   'P 1'
#
loop_
_entity.id
_entity.type
_entity.pdbx_description
1 polymer ?
#
loop_
_entity_poly.entity_id
_entity_poly.type
_entity_poly.pdbx_seq_one_letter_code
_entity_poly.pdbx_strand_id
1 'polypeptide(L)'
;MFFLLCYFVPIFIMSLVAHHEPRYISPCLVPLVLAYHSKFTWKGGKKLLFVGFVVGNVLGGVLFGVLHQGGVVPSLLHLHNLVHQKQSTETVHITYFHTYIPPGHLLGINGNQTANQNFRMSHKVTNDRVEPQVHLHDLAGAPTTVLFDKLRILYQEKQASNNTHVYIVSPSSLHSIFSKHETDMKIVLQEVFFPHLSMEDPPRVQDIVHTRLDELNTLLEELRLMFGLNLYEVL
;
A
#
# COMPACT_ATOMS: atom_id res chain seq x y z
N MET A 1 -8.26 -27.73 -20.76
CA MET A 1 -9.38 -26.76 -20.72
C MET A 1 -9.26 -25.81 -19.53
N PHE A 2 -9.23 -26.29 -18.29
CA PHE A 2 -9.08 -25.45 -17.08
C PHE A 2 -7.97 -24.38 -17.19
N PHE A 3 -6.72 -24.78 -17.44
CA PHE A 3 -5.60 -23.83 -17.53
C PHE A 3 -5.71 -22.83 -18.69
N LEU A 4 -6.39 -23.19 -19.79
CA LEU A 4 -6.66 -22.25 -20.88
C LEU A 4 -7.68 -21.20 -20.44
N LEU A 5 -8.69 -21.57 -19.63
CA LEU A 5 -9.61 -20.60 -19.05
C LEU A 5 -8.90 -19.66 -18.07
N CYS A 6 -7.99 -20.20 -17.23
CA CYS A 6 -7.14 -19.38 -16.35
C CYS A 6 -6.19 -18.44 -17.10
N TYR A 7 -5.96 -18.67 -18.39
CA TYR A 7 -5.18 -17.78 -19.26
C TYR A 7 -6.07 -16.73 -19.95
N PHE A 8 -7.10 -17.19 -20.67
CA PHE A 8 -7.92 -16.30 -21.49
C PHE A 8 -8.87 -15.40 -20.68
N VAL A 9 -9.40 -15.87 -19.56
CA VAL A 9 -10.35 -15.07 -18.75
C VAL A 9 -9.67 -13.84 -18.14
N PRO A 10 -8.52 -13.95 -17.43
CA PRO A 10 -7.84 -12.76 -16.91
C PRO A 10 -7.38 -11.82 -18.02
N ILE A 11 -6.88 -12.34 -19.15
CA ILE A 11 -6.48 -11.51 -20.29
C ILE A 11 -7.67 -10.74 -20.85
N PHE A 12 -8.82 -11.39 -21.02
CA PHE A 12 -10.03 -10.73 -21.49
C PHE A 12 -10.46 -9.60 -20.55
N ILE A 13 -10.51 -9.87 -19.23
CA ILE A 13 -10.87 -8.86 -18.23
C ILE A 13 -9.87 -7.69 -18.24
N MET A 14 -8.56 -7.99 -18.24
CA MET A 14 -7.53 -6.96 -18.26
C MET A 14 -7.56 -6.14 -19.55
N SER A 15 -7.98 -6.73 -20.68
CA SER A 15 -8.12 -6.02 -21.96
C SER A 15 -9.22 -4.97 -21.95
N LEU A 16 -10.10 -4.97 -20.94
CA LEU A 16 -11.12 -3.93 -20.73
C LEU A 16 -10.55 -2.68 -20.02
N VAL A 17 -9.36 -2.79 -19.42
CA VAL A 17 -8.72 -1.71 -18.67
C VAL A 17 -7.75 -0.98 -19.59
N ALA A 18 -7.82 0.36 -19.66
CA ALA A 18 -7.00 1.15 -20.58
C ALA A 18 -5.48 1.10 -20.26
N HIS A 19 -5.12 0.81 -19.00
CA HIS A 19 -3.73 0.78 -18.56
C HIS A 19 -3.17 -0.64 -18.57
N HIS A 20 -2.22 -0.90 -19.47
CA HIS A 20 -1.54 -2.19 -19.60
C HIS A 20 -0.07 -2.06 -19.23
N GLU A 21 0.37 -2.85 -18.24
CA GLU A 21 1.78 -3.04 -17.94
C GLU A 21 2.14 -4.51 -18.16
N PRO A 22 3.33 -4.83 -18.70
CA PRO A 22 3.74 -6.21 -18.98
C PRO A 22 3.62 -7.15 -17.76
N ARG A 23 3.79 -6.59 -16.55
CA ARG A 23 3.64 -7.33 -15.29
C ARG A 23 2.23 -7.85 -15.03
N TYR A 24 1.19 -7.29 -15.64
CA TYR A 24 -0.19 -7.78 -15.48
C TYR A 24 -0.44 -9.09 -16.24
N ILE A 25 0.38 -9.39 -17.26
CA ILE A 25 0.25 -10.60 -18.07
C ILE A 25 1.19 -11.70 -17.57
N SER A 26 2.29 -11.37 -16.88
CA SER A 26 3.27 -12.34 -16.40
C SER A 26 2.66 -13.50 -15.55
N PRO A 27 1.64 -13.30 -14.69
CA PRO A 27 1.04 -14.41 -13.94
C PRO A 27 0.29 -15.41 -14.85
N CYS A 28 -0.17 -14.97 -16.02
CA CYS A 28 -0.87 -15.82 -16.99
C CYS A 28 0.09 -16.75 -17.75
N LEU A 29 1.41 -16.52 -17.71
CA LEU A 29 2.39 -17.40 -18.36
C LEU A 29 2.40 -18.81 -17.74
N VAL A 30 2.23 -18.91 -16.42
CA VAL A 30 2.21 -20.20 -15.72
C VAL A 30 1.05 -21.10 -16.20
N PRO A 31 -0.23 -20.67 -16.17
CA PRO A 31 -1.33 -21.48 -16.69
C PRO A 31 -1.18 -21.76 -18.19
N LEU A 32 -0.61 -20.85 -18.99
CA LEU A 32 -0.33 -21.10 -20.40
C LEU A 32 0.64 -22.28 -20.59
N VAL A 33 1.78 -22.27 -19.90
CA VAL A 33 2.77 -23.36 -19.96
C VAL A 33 2.14 -24.69 -19.50
N LEU A 34 1.37 -24.66 -18.41
CA LEU A 34 0.67 -25.85 -17.89
C LEU A 34 -0.40 -26.38 -18.85
N ALA A 35 -1.04 -25.52 -19.65
CA ALA A 35 -2.02 -25.93 -20.66
C ALA A 35 -1.39 -26.75 -21.80
N TYR A 36 -0.16 -26.44 -22.20
CA TYR A 36 0.56 -27.11 -23.30
C TYR A 36 1.47 -28.26 -22.84
N HIS A 37 1.49 -28.55 -21.54
CA HIS A 37 2.28 -29.59 -20.87
C HIS A 37 1.98 -31.05 -21.29
N SER A 38 1.20 -31.27 -22.36
CA SER A 38 0.81 -32.58 -22.91
C SER A 38 1.96 -33.58 -23.15
N LYS A 39 3.22 -33.12 -23.16
CA LYS A 39 4.43 -33.95 -23.34
C LYS A 39 5.09 -34.46 -22.05
N PHE A 40 4.61 -34.08 -20.87
CA PHE A 40 5.20 -34.54 -19.61
C PHE A 40 4.60 -35.88 -19.19
N THR A 41 5.41 -36.92 -19.25
CA THR A 41 5.01 -38.33 -19.09
C THR A 41 5.00 -38.81 -17.64
N TRP A 42 4.92 -37.90 -16.67
CA TRP A 42 4.86 -38.27 -15.25
C TRP A 42 3.47 -38.80 -14.87
N LYS A 43 3.37 -40.08 -14.51
CA LYS A 43 2.17 -40.67 -13.89
C LYS A 43 1.78 -39.85 -12.65
N GLY A 44 0.59 -39.26 -12.66
CA GLY A 44 0.07 -38.41 -11.58
C GLY A 44 0.43 -36.91 -11.67
N GLY A 45 1.35 -36.51 -12.56
CA GLY A 45 1.82 -35.12 -12.68
C GLY A 45 0.71 -34.10 -12.97
N LYS A 46 -0.32 -34.48 -13.74
CA LYS A 46 -1.48 -33.59 -14.02
C LYS A 46 -2.26 -33.21 -12.75
N LYS A 47 -2.47 -34.16 -11.84
CA LYS A 47 -3.18 -33.91 -10.57
C LYS A 47 -2.31 -33.05 -9.65
N LEU A 48 -1.01 -33.37 -9.55
CA LEU A 48 -0.07 -32.60 -8.75
C LEU A 48 0.02 -31.13 -9.21
N LEU A 49 0.14 -30.89 -10.52
CA LEU A 49 0.20 -29.53 -11.08
C LEU A 49 -1.10 -28.76 -10.87
N PHE A 50 -2.25 -29.41 -11.01
CA PHE A 50 -3.54 -28.78 -10.71
C PHE A 50 -3.66 -28.41 -9.24
N VAL A 51 -3.36 -29.35 -8.33
CA VAL A 51 -3.38 -29.10 -6.88
C VAL A 51 -2.40 -27.99 -6.51
N GLY A 52 -1.16 -28.05 -7.01
CA GLY A 52 -0.14 -27.03 -6.77
C GLY A 52 -0.56 -25.66 -7.30
N PHE A 53 -1.19 -25.59 -8.48
CA PHE A 53 -1.75 -24.35 -9.01
C PHE A 53 -2.86 -23.78 -8.12
N VAL A 54 -3.82 -24.61 -7.69
CA VAL A 54 -4.91 -24.17 -6.80
C VAL A 54 -4.34 -23.70 -5.47
N VAL A 55 -3.48 -24.50 -4.82
CA VAL A 55 -2.85 -24.16 -3.55
C VAL A 55 -2.04 -22.86 -3.69
N GLY A 56 -1.24 -22.71 -4.76
CA GLY A 56 -0.47 -21.51 -5.01
C GLY A 56 -1.34 -20.26 -5.17
N ASN A 57 -2.47 -20.35 -5.87
CA ASN A 57 -3.41 -19.21 -6.00
C ASN A 57 -4.11 -18.89 -4.68
N VAL A 58 -4.47 -19.91 -3.89
CA VAL A 58 -5.05 -19.68 -2.54
C VAL A 58 -4.02 -18.99 -1.65
N LEU A 59 -2.78 -19.48 -1.61
CA LEU A 59 -1.70 -18.86 -0.83
C LEU A 59 -1.40 -17.43 -1.32
N GLY A 60 -1.34 -17.22 -2.63
CA GLY A 60 -1.16 -15.88 -3.21
C GLY A 60 -2.32 -14.95 -2.90
N GLY A 61 -3.56 -15.43 -2.94
CA GLY A 61 -4.75 -14.67 -2.57
C GLY A 61 -4.77 -14.28 -1.09
N VAL A 62 -4.33 -15.18 -0.21
CA VAL A 62 -4.15 -14.86 1.22
C VAL A 62 -3.03 -13.84 1.40
N LEU A 63 -1.85 -14.06 0.81
CA LEU A 63 -0.68 -13.20 1.00
C LEU A 63 -0.92 -11.79 0.43
N PHE A 64 -1.37 -11.70 -0.83
CA PHE A 64 -1.54 -10.41 -1.48
C PHE A 64 -2.92 -9.79 -1.24
N GLY A 65 -3.98 -10.59 -1.25
CA GLY A 65 -5.35 -10.08 -1.11
C GLY A 65 -5.73 -9.78 0.34
N VAL A 66 -5.33 -10.62 1.29
CA VAL A 66 -5.68 -10.45 2.71
C VAL A 66 -4.54 -9.78 3.46
N LEU A 67 -3.35 -10.38 3.49
CA LEU A 67 -2.27 -9.90 4.34
C LEU A 67 -1.65 -8.61 3.82
N HIS A 68 -1.42 -8.45 2.52
CA HIS A 68 -0.80 -7.23 1.99
C HIS A 68 -1.81 -6.08 1.83
N GLN A 69 -2.99 -6.33 1.25
CA GLN A 69 -3.98 -5.27 1.01
C GLN A 69 -4.88 -4.97 2.21
N GLY A 70 -4.91 -5.84 3.23
CA GLY A 70 -5.79 -5.73 4.38
C GLY A 70 -5.63 -4.44 5.19
N GLY A 71 -4.44 -3.85 5.25
CA GLY A 71 -4.20 -2.56 5.91
C GLY A 71 -4.23 -1.37 4.97
N VAL A 72 -3.89 -1.56 3.68
CA VAL A 72 -3.83 -0.47 2.68
C VAL A 72 -5.21 0.09 2.37
N VAL A 73 -6.21 -0.79 2.18
CA VAL A 73 -7.58 -0.33 1.85
C VAL A 73 -8.21 0.43 3.03
N PRO A 74 -8.18 -0.07 4.29
CA PRO A 74 -8.65 0.70 5.44
C PRO A 74 -7.88 2.00 5.66
N SER A 75 -6.55 2.02 5.50
CA SER A 75 -5.77 3.25 5.66
C SER A 75 -6.19 4.32 4.67
N LEU A 76 -6.48 3.91 3.43
CA LEU A 76 -6.94 4.78 2.36
C LEU A 76 -8.31 5.39 2.66
N LEU A 77 -9.26 4.57 3.13
CA LEU A 77 -10.60 5.03 3.51
C LEU A 77 -10.56 5.96 4.73
N HIS A 78 -9.71 5.65 5.71
CA HIS A 78 -9.51 6.50 6.88
C HIS A 78 -8.91 7.85 6.48
N LEU A 79 -7.84 7.86 5.67
CA LEU A 79 -7.24 9.09 5.14
C LEU A 79 -8.22 9.90 4.28
N HIS A 80 -9.03 9.24 3.45
CA HIS A 80 -10.10 9.89 2.70
C HIS A 80 -11.03 10.68 3.65
N ASN A 81 -11.50 10.05 4.73
CA ASN A 81 -12.36 10.71 5.71
C ASN A 81 -11.64 11.86 6.43
N LEU A 82 -10.36 11.68 6.81
CA LEU A 82 -9.57 12.74 7.43
C LEU A 82 -9.44 13.94 6.52
N VAL A 83 -9.10 13.73 5.24
CA VAL A 83 -8.98 14.80 4.24
C VAL A 83 -10.31 15.51 4.04
N HIS A 84 -11.43 14.80 3.95
CA HIS A 84 -12.75 15.41 3.74
C HIS A 84 -13.25 16.24 4.94
N GLN A 85 -12.69 16.03 6.13
CA GLN A 85 -12.98 16.86 7.30
C GLN A 85 -12.19 18.17 7.32
N LYS A 86 -11.17 18.33 6.47
CA LYS A 86 -10.30 19.50 6.42
C LYS A 86 -10.94 20.64 5.64
N GLN A 87 -10.62 21.87 6.02
CA GLN A 87 -11.11 23.04 5.31
C GLN A 87 -10.37 23.24 3.98
N SER A 88 -11.01 23.93 3.05
CA SER A 88 -10.48 24.29 1.72
C SER A 88 -9.14 25.02 1.72
N THR A 89 -8.83 25.71 2.83
CA THR A 89 -7.60 26.48 3.00
C THR A 89 -6.45 25.65 3.57
N GLU A 90 -6.71 24.38 3.87
CA GLU A 90 -5.73 23.46 4.45
C GLU A 90 -5.00 22.67 3.37
N THR A 91 -3.71 22.45 3.62
CA THR A 91 -2.83 21.65 2.78
C THR A 91 -2.51 20.35 3.51
N VAL A 92 -2.72 19.22 2.86
CA VAL A 92 -2.50 17.89 3.44
C VAL A 92 -1.42 17.17 2.65
N HIS A 93 -0.29 16.90 3.30
CA HIS A 93 0.76 16.04 2.76
C HIS A 93 0.61 14.63 3.32
N ILE A 94 0.60 13.63 2.44
CA ILE A 94 0.54 12.21 2.83
C ILE A 94 1.74 11.52 2.20
N THR A 95 2.61 10.96 3.04
CA THR A 95 3.79 10.21 2.61
C THR A 95 3.59 8.73 2.82
N TYR A 96 3.64 7.94 1.76
CA TYR A 96 3.66 6.48 1.83
C TYR A 96 5.12 6.01 1.83
N PHE A 97 5.56 5.34 2.89
CA PHE A 97 6.93 4.90 3.09
C PHE A 97 6.99 3.37 3.20
N HIS A 98 7.88 2.72 2.43
CA HIS A 98 7.99 1.25 2.36
C HIS A 98 6.64 0.52 2.15
N THR A 99 5.74 1.18 1.42
CA THR A 99 4.47 0.62 0.96
C THR A 99 4.07 1.33 -0.32
N TYR A 100 3.35 0.64 -1.19
CA TYR A 100 2.95 1.19 -2.48
C TYR A 100 1.91 2.30 -2.30
N ILE A 101 2.07 3.39 -3.03
CA ILE A 101 1.11 4.49 -3.04
C ILE A 101 -0.23 4.05 -3.65
N PRO A 102 -1.35 4.14 -2.93
CA PRO A 102 -2.65 3.76 -3.47
C PRO A 102 -3.12 4.77 -4.54
N PRO A 103 -4.08 4.39 -5.40
CA PRO A 103 -4.62 5.30 -6.41
C PRO A 103 -5.19 6.59 -5.80
N GLY A 104 -4.53 7.73 -6.06
CA GLY A 104 -4.86 9.00 -5.41
C GLY A 104 -6.27 9.52 -5.64
N HIS A 105 -6.96 9.09 -6.70
CA HIS A 105 -8.36 9.45 -6.94
C HIS A 105 -9.29 8.97 -5.80
N LEU A 106 -8.93 7.89 -5.11
CA LEU A 106 -9.71 7.39 -3.96
C LEU A 106 -9.58 8.29 -2.73
N LEU A 107 -8.56 9.16 -2.68
CA LEU A 107 -8.41 10.18 -1.64
C LEU A 107 -9.18 11.48 -1.96
N GLY A 108 -9.96 11.50 -3.04
CA GLY A 108 -10.63 12.72 -3.52
C GLY A 108 -9.68 13.71 -4.19
N ILE A 109 -8.48 13.26 -4.60
CA ILE A 109 -7.55 14.11 -5.32
C ILE A 109 -8.08 14.28 -6.75
N ASN A 110 -8.66 15.45 -7.03
CA ASN A 110 -9.10 15.80 -8.37
C ASN A 110 -7.93 15.63 -9.35
N GLY A 111 -8.16 14.92 -10.46
CA GLY A 111 -7.15 14.51 -11.46
C GLY A 111 -6.31 15.66 -12.07
N ASN A 112 -6.69 16.90 -11.80
CA ASN A 112 -5.96 18.12 -12.16
C ASN A 112 -4.65 18.29 -11.35
N GLN A 113 -4.51 17.66 -10.18
CA GLN A 113 -3.31 17.70 -9.34
C GLN A 113 -2.31 16.57 -9.69
N THR A 114 -2.80 15.43 -10.18
CA THR A 114 -1.99 14.26 -10.55
C THR A 114 -1.43 14.32 -11.98
N ALA A 115 -2.09 15.04 -12.90
CA ALA A 115 -1.60 15.21 -14.27
C ALA A 115 -0.47 16.25 -14.41
N ASN A 116 -0.24 17.07 -13.38
CA ASN A 116 0.57 18.29 -13.48
C ASN A 116 1.64 18.45 -12.40
N GLN A 117 2.59 17.52 -12.37
CA GLN A 117 3.96 17.96 -12.10
C GLN A 117 4.62 18.64 -13.31
N ASN A 118 4.04 18.57 -14.53
CA ASN A 118 4.65 19.15 -15.75
C ASN A 118 3.78 20.03 -16.67
N PHE A 119 2.46 20.22 -16.49
CA PHE A 119 1.69 21.03 -17.46
C PHE A 119 0.62 21.95 -16.86
N ARG A 120 1.02 23.16 -16.42
CA ARG A 120 0.09 24.22 -15.97
C ARG A 120 -0.95 24.54 -17.05
N MET A 121 -2.09 23.84 -17.06
CA MET A 121 -3.28 24.24 -17.82
C MET A 121 -4.49 24.21 -16.91
N SER A 122 -4.97 25.43 -16.69
CA SER A 122 -6.20 25.81 -16.03
C SER A 122 -7.39 25.11 -16.71
N HIS A 123 -7.92 24.07 -16.08
CA HIS A 123 -9.26 23.58 -16.39
C HIS A 123 -10.17 23.83 -15.19
N LYS A 124 -10.97 24.89 -15.31
CA LYS A 124 -11.95 25.37 -14.34
C LYS A 124 -13.18 24.46 -14.42
N VAL A 125 -13.21 23.39 -13.63
CA VAL A 125 -14.43 22.61 -13.39
C VAL A 125 -15.24 23.33 -12.31
N THR A 126 -16.41 23.79 -12.70
CA THR A 126 -17.40 24.48 -11.88
C THR A 126 -18.12 23.47 -10.99
N ASN A 127 -17.71 23.36 -9.73
CA ASN A 127 -18.57 22.93 -8.62
C ASN A 127 -18.00 23.54 -7.32
N ASP A 128 -18.82 24.35 -6.64
CA ASP A 128 -18.48 25.25 -5.52
C ASP A 128 -18.17 24.54 -4.18
N ARG A 129 -17.31 23.52 -4.20
CA ARG A 129 -16.62 23.05 -3.00
C ARG A 129 -15.13 23.11 -3.28
N VAL A 130 -14.48 24.13 -2.71
CA VAL A 130 -13.02 24.21 -2.75
C VAL A 130 -12.52 23.09 -1.82
N GLU A 131 -11.90 22.06 -2.38
CA GLU A 131 -11.35 20.96 -1.60
C GLU A 131 -9.94 21.31 -1.08
N PRO A 132 -9.50 20.73 0.06
CA PRO A 132 -8.14 20.91 0.56
C PRO A 132 -7.11 20.48 -0.48
N GLN A 133 -5.94 21.11 -0.46
CA GLN A 133 -4.86 20.75 -1.38
C GLN A 133 -4.13 19.52 -0.86
N VAL A 134 -4.26 18.38 -1.55
CA VAL A 134 -3.66 17.11 -1.12
C VAL A 134 -2.43 16.79 -1.96
N HIS A 135 -1.31 16.55 -1.29
CA HIS A 135 -0.05 16.16 -1.91
C HIS A 135 0.36 14.77 -1.46
N LEU A 136 0.43 13.83 -2.41
CA LEU A 136 0.96 12.50 -2.14
C LEU A 136 2.45 12.44 -2.45
N HIS A 137 3.21 11.84 -1.55
CA HIS A 137 4.63 11.56 -1.73
C HIS A 137 4.84 10.05 -1.67
N ASP A 138 5.40 9.50 -2.74
CA ASP A 138 5.79 8.09 -2.83
C ASP A 138 7.25 7.94 -2.41
N LEU A 139 7.48 7.21 -1.33
CA LEU A 139 8.80 6.82 -0.83
C LEU A 139 8.88 5.30 -0.66
N ALA A 140 8.22 4.53 -1.52
CA ALA A 140 8.40 3.08 -1.61
C ALA A 140 9.88 2.75 -1.88
N GLY A 141 10.47 1.88 -1.06
CA GLY A 141 11.88 1.46 -1.16
C GLY A 141 12.94 2.54 -0.86
N ALA A 142 12.53 3.76 -0.48
CA ALA A 142 13.48 4.83 -0.18
C ALA A 142 14.15 4.61 1.19
N PRO A 143 15.43 5.00 1.37
CA PRO A 143 16.08 4.90 2.67
C PRO A 143 15.48 5.88 3.69
N THR A 144 15.59 5.53 4.97
CA THR A 144 15.06 6.31 6.11
C THR A 144 15.56 7.77 6.15
N THR A 145 16.78 8.03 5.67
CA THR A 145 17.33 9.39 5.57
C THR A 145 16.50 10.28 4.66
N VAL A 146 16.07 9.76 3.50
CA VAL A 146 15.25 10.49 2.53
C VAL A 146 13.88 10.83 3.13
N LEU A 147 13.30 9.92 3.91
CA LEU A 147 12.07 10.20 4.66
C LEU A 147 12.27 11.37 5.61
N PHE A 148 13.28 11.33 6.49
CA PHE A 148 13.47 12.38 7.48
C PHE A 148 13.88 13.72 6.88
N ASP A 149 14.65 13.72 5.78
CA ASP A 149 14.97 14.95 5.05
C ASP A 149 13.71 15.57 4.43
N LYS A 150 12.83 14.76 3.86
CA LYS A 150 11.53 15.21 3.36
C LYS A 150 10.65 15.74 4.48
N LEU A 151 10.56 15.03 5.62
CA LEU A 151 9.76 15.45 6.77
C LEU A 151 10.26 16.77 7.34
N ARG A 152 11.57 17.01 7.38
CA ARG A 152 12.13 18.29 7.84
C ARG A 152 11.66 19.47 7.00
N ILE A 153 11.60 19.30 5.68
CA ILE A 153 11.08 20.33 4.76
C ILE A 153 9.59 20.57 5.03
N LEU A 154 8.78 19.51 5.09
CA LEU A 154 7.34 19.61 5.33
C LEU A 154 7.01 20.18 6.71
N TYR A 155 7.84 19.90 7.71
CA TYR A 155 7.70 20.45 9.05
C TYR A 155 7.99 21.96 9.07
N GLN A 156 8.98 22.44 8.31
CA GLN A 156 9.21 23.88 8.17
C GLN A 156 8.00 24.58 7.51
N GLU A 157 7.41 23.97 6.49
CA GLU A 157 6.17 24.47 5.85
C GLU A 157 5.00 24.50 6.83
N LYS A 158 4.87 23.47 7.68
CA LYS A 158 3.87 23.42 8.76
C LYS A 158 4.08 24.49 9.82
N GLN A 159 5.32 24.73 10.25
CA GLN A 159 5.62 25.78 11.22
C GLN A 159 5.36 27.19 10.67
N ALA A 160 5.47 27.37 9.35
CA ALA A 160 5.11 28.62 8.68
C ALA A 160 3.59 28.81 8.49
N SER A 161 2.82 27.71 8.45
CA SER A 161 1.38 27.72 8.21
C SER A 161 0.66 26.68 9.06
N ASN A 162 -0.13 27.15 10.03
CA ASN A 162 -0.96 26.29 10.87
C ASN A 162 -2.01 25.46 10.11
N ASN A 163 -2.24 25.76 8.83
CA ASN A 163 -3.19 25.06 7.97
C ASN A 163 -2.56 23.86 7.24
N THR A 164 -1.32 23.47 7.58
CA THR A 164 -0.63 22.35 6.94
C THR A 164 -0.66 21.10 7.84
N HIS A 165 -1.13 19.99 7.28
CA HIS A 165 -1.15 18.68 7.91
C HIS A 165 -0.18 17.74 7.21
N VAL A 166 0.59 16.97 7.99
CA VAL A 166 1.59 16.04 7.46
C VAL A 166 1.35 14.67 8.07
N TYR A 167 0.97 13.73 7.20
CA TYR A 167 0.69 12.35 7.55
C TYR A 167 1.70 11.40 6.92
N ILE A 168 2.01 10.32 7.64
CA ILE A 168 2.95 9.29 7.21
C ILE A 168 2.28 7.94 7.33
N VAL A 169 2.28 7.16 6.25
CA VAL A 169 1.83 5.78 6.23
C VAL A 169 3.06 4.89 6.10
N SER A 170 3.30 4.02 7.09
CA SER A 170 4.51 3.19 7.15
C SER A 170 4.20 1.83 7.78
N PRO A 171 4.83 0.73 7.33
CA PRO A 171 4.74 -0.57 7.98
C PRO A 171 5.06 -0.49 9.48
N SER A 172 4.36 -1.30 10.30
CA SER A 172 4.55 -1.32 11.75
C SER A 172 5.93 -1.85 12.17
N SER A 173 6.56 -2.70 11.35
CA SER A 173 7.95 -3.15 11.52
C SER A 173 8.94 -1.98 11.63
N LEU A 174 8.63 -0.85 10.99
CA LEU A 174 9.44 0.37 11.01
C LEU A 174 9.10 1.31 12.17
N HIS A 175 8.18 0.96 13.09
CA HIS A 175 7.78 1.84 14.19
C HIS A 175 8.96 2.38 15.00
N SER A 176 9.98 1.55 15.23
CA SER A 176 11.14 1.94 16.03
C SER A 176 11.96 3.10 15.44
N ILE A 177 11.89 3.37 14.14
CA ILE A 177 12.61 4.50 13.53
C ILE A 177 11.99 5.83 13.95
N PHE A 178 10.68 5.85 14.20
CA PHE A 178 9.97 7.05 14.65
C PHE A 178 10.12 7.28 16.15
N SER A 179 10.38 6.23 16.94
CA SER A 179 10.59 6.34 18.38
C SER A 179 12.04 6.59 18.78
N LYS A 180 13.02 6.10 18.00
CA LYS A 180 14.45 6.16 18.33
C LYS A 180 15.18 7.36 17.75
N HIS A 181 14.69 7.93 16.63
CA HIS A 181 15.29 9.15 16.11
C HIS A 181 14.90 10.32 17.02
N GLU A 182 15.88 10.90 17.70
CA GLU A 182 15.74 12.26 18.24
C GLU A 182 15.53 13.20 17.06
N THR A 183 14.27 13.57 16.82
CA THR A 183 13.91 14.57 15.83
C THR A 183 13.31 15.78 16.53
N ASP A 184 13.53 16.96 15.96
CA ASP A 184 12.90 18.22 16.41
C ASP A 184 11.38 18.25 16.17
N MET A 185 10.82 17.16 15.61
CA MET A 185 9.43 17.01 15.20
C MET A 185 8.71 16.04 16.14
N LYS A 186 7.49 16.38 16.56
CA LYS A 186 6.67 15.46 17.34
C LYS A 186 5.84 14.58 16.41
N ILE A 187 6.32 13.35 16.17
CA ILE A 187 5.62 12.36 15.33
C ILE A 187 4.77 11.47 16.24
N VAL A 188 3.45 11.46 16.03
CA VAL A 188 2.49 10.73 16.87
C VAL A 188 1.79 9.66 16.05
N LEU A 189 1.75 8.43 16.58
CA LEU A 189 0.96 7.34 16.00
C LEU A 189 -0.53 7.63 16.20
N GLN A 190 -1.29 7.64 15.10
CA GLN A 190 -2.73 7.91 15.10
C GLN A 190 -3.53 6.61 15.05
N GLU A 191 -3.20 5.71 14.12
CA GLU A 191 -3.99 4.50 13.86
C GLU A 191 -3.08 3.36 13.34
N VAL A 192 -3.47 2.11 13.60
CA VAL A 192 -2.78 0.91 13.09
C VAL A 192 -3.78 0.05 12.32
N PHE A 193 -3.56 -0.12 11.03
CA PHE A 193 -4.40 -0.93 10.15
C PHE A 193 -3.82 -2.34 10.00
N PHE A 194 -4.58 -3.36 10.42
CA PHE A 194 -4.17 -4.76 10.40
C PHE A 194 -5.21 -5.61 9.66
N PRO A 195 -4.81 -6.64 8.88
CA PRO A 195 -3.42 -7.07 8.65
C PRO A 195 -2.75 -6.35 7.47
N HIS A 196 -1.46 -6.07 7.59
CA HIS A 196 -0.59 -5.58 6.55
C HIS A 196 0.79 -6.25 6.62
N LEU A 197 1.09 -7.14 5.69
CA LEU A 197 2.43 -7.66 5.45
C LEU A 197 3.10 -6.80 4.37
N SER A 198 4.09 -6.00 4.77
CA SER A 198 4.89 -5.24 3.80
C SER A 198 5.78 -6.17 2.99
N MET A 199 5.87 -5.91 1.68
CA MET A 199 6.81 -6.59 0.78
C MET A 199 8.17 -5.87 0.71
N GLU A 200 8.22 -4.61 1.15
CA GLU A 200 9.42 -3.77 1.14
C GLU A 200 10.19 -3.88 2.46
N ASP A 201 9.47 -4.07 3.57
CA ASP A 201 10.05 -4.28 4.91
C ASP A 201 9.26 -5.37 5.66
N PRO A 202 9.43 -6.66 5.31
CA PRO A 202 8.74 -7.74 5.99
C PRO A 202 9.25 -7.91 7.44
N PRO A 203 8.39 -8.34 8.38
CA PRO A 203 8.80 -8.58 9.77
C PRO A 203 9.97 -9.58 9.86
N ARG A 204 10.88 -9.34 10.80
CA ARG A 204 12.04 -10.23 10.98
C ARG A 204 11.58 -11.55 11.57
N VAL A 205 12.09 -12.64 11.01
CA VAL A 205 11.78 -14.01 11.47
C VAL A 205 12.09 -14.20 12.96
N GLN A 206 13.13 -13.56 13.47
CA GLN A 206 13.51 -13.64 14.90
C GLN A 206 12.42 -13.09 15.82
N ASP A 207 11.77 -12.00 15.43
CA ASP A 207 10.71 -11.35 16.21
C ASP A 207 9.45 -12.24 16.24
N ILE A 208 9.18 -12.96 15.13
CA ILE A 208 8.09 -13.94 15.03
C ILE A 208 8.34 -15.16 15.92
N VAL A 209 9.59 -15.65 15.96
CA VAL A 209 9.95 -16.84 16.77
C VAL A 209 9.93 -16.53 18.27
N HIS A 210 10.22 -15.29 18.65
CA HIS A 210 10.17 -14.84 20.05
C HIS A 210 8.79 -14.41 20.54
N THR A 211 7.79 -14.35 19.65
CA THR A 211 6.39 -14.06 19.99
C THR A 211 5.91 -15.08 21.04
N ARG A 212 5.60 -14.61 22.25
CA ARG A 212 5.24 -15.48 23.39
C ARG A 212 3.77 -15.84 23.28
N LEU A 213 3.49 -17.12 23.02
CA LEU A 213 2.13 -17.65 22.81
C LEU A 213 1.28 -17.77 24.09
N ASP A 214 1.69 -17.13 25.18
CA ASP A 214 1.15 -17.41 26.52
C ASP A 214 -0.20 -16.69 26.76
N GLU A 215 -0.49 -15.59 26.06
CA GLU A 215 -1.78 -14.87 26.13
C GLU A 215 -2.26 -14.39 24.74
N LEU A 216 -3.55 -14.58 24.42
CA LEU A 216 -4.11 -14.26 23.10
C LEU A 216 -4.08 -12.74 22.80
N ASN A 217 -4.29 -11.91 23.83
CA ASN A 217 -4.31 -10.45 23.68
C ASN A 217 -2.91 -9.89 23.44
N THR A 218 -1.89 -10.41 24.14
CA THR A 218 -0.50 -10.01 23.90
C THR A 218 -0.05 -10.45 22.51
N LEU A 219 -0.47 -11.64 22.08
CA LEU A 219 -0.18 -12.14 20.74
C LEU A 219 -0.79 -11.27 19.63
N LEU A 220 -2.05 -10.83 19.78
CA LEU A 220 -2.68 -9.97 18.77
C LEU A 220 -1.96 -8.61 18.66
N GLU A 221 -1.54 -8.04 19.78
CA GLU A 221 -0.78 -6.79 19.80
C GLU A 221 0.63 -6.95 19.21
N GLU A 222 1.33 -8.05 19.51
CA GLU A 222 2.61 -8.38 18.88
C GLU A 222 2.46 -8.57 17.36
N LEU A 223 1.41 -9.25 16.92
CA LEU A 223 1.09 -9.40 15.50
C LEU A 223 0.73 -8.07 14.83
N ARG A 224 0.05 -7.15 15.53
CA ARG A 224 -0.23 -5.80 15.01
C ARG A 224 1.03 -4.96 14.86
N LEU A 225 1.98 -5.08 15.79
CA LEU A 225 3.26 -4.40 15.72
C LEU A 225 4.15 -4.92 14.57
N MET A 226 3.99 -6.18 14.18
CA MET A 226 4.73 -6.77 13.07
C MET A 226 4.01 -6.59 11.73
N PHE A 227 2.74 -6.96 11.66
CA PHE A 227 1.94 -7.06 10.44
C PHE A 227 0.88 -5.98 10.36
N GLY A 228 1.21 -4.75 10.74
CA GLY A 228 0.32 -3.60 10.62
C GLY A 228 0.83 -2.56 9.64
N LEU A 229 -0.05 -1.64 9.30
CA LEU A 229 0.25 -0.41 8.57
C LEU A 229 -0.09 0.75 9.48
N ASN A 230 0.91 1.50 9.90
CA ASN A 230 0.77 2.60 10.83
C ASN A 230 0.51 3.91 10.09
N LEU A 231 -0.41 4.71 10.61
CA LEU A 231 -0.60 6.11 10.25
C LEU A 231 -0.07 6.98 11.37
N TYR A 232 0.86 7.87 11.02
CA TYR A 232 1.40 8.88 11.93
C TYR A 232 0.99 10.28 11.47
N GLU A 233 0.92 11.22 12.41
CA GLU A 233 0.80 12.65 12.16
C GLU A 233 2.02 13.37 12.75
N VAL A 234 2.55 14.33 12.00
CA VAL A 234 3.56 15.26 12.49
C VAL A 234 2.83 16.47 13.08
N LEU A 235 3.00 16.67 14.39
CA LEU A 235 2.42 17.78 15.16
C LEU A 235 3.34 19.00 15.13
#